data_AF-A0A2T4UDM1-F1
#
_entry.id   AF-A0A2T4UDM1-F1
#
_cell.length_a   1.000
_cell.length_b   1.000
_cell.length_c   1.000
_cell.angle_alpha   90.00
_cell.angle_beta   90.00
_cell.angle_gamma   90.00
#
_symmetry.space_group_name_H-M   'P 1'
#
loop_
_entity.id
_entity.type
_entity.pdbx_description
1 polymer ?
#
loop_
_entity_poly.entity_id
_entity_poly.type
_entity_poly.pdbx_seq_one_letter_code
_entity_poly.pdbx_strand_id
1 'polypeptide(L)'
;MAESAKRDSVIIEHPNRDKAASKATKATVILLLLASAGLVGVITVGGWDALQGAQSVQIAYIAIYLVMAYYVSIWNRGILPVAAALAIIMLIFAAVAAPEWFARDKDGYTDPALPAELLGMLTVIVIPVQALLIAFAMRGFAQGWNVEVERYPDGSVHAPAT
;
A
#
# COMPACT_ATOMS: atom_id res chain seq x y z
N MET A 1 -17.38 -43.80 10.33
CA MET A 1 -17.48 -42.87 11.47
C MET A 1 -16.12 -42.40 12.01
N ALA A 2 -15.10 -43.26 12.13
CA ALA A 2 -13.75 -42.85 12.58
C ALA A 2 -13.04 -41.85 11.64
N GLU A 3 -13.28 -41.92 10.33
CA GLU A 3 -12.69 -41.00 9.35
C GLU A 3 -13.28 -39.58 9.40
N SER A 4 -14.55 -39.44 9.81
CA SER A 4 -15.19 -38.14 10.02
C SER A 4 -14.58 -37.43 11.23
N ALA A 5 -14.35 -38.17 12.32
CA ALA A 5 -13.71 -37.64 13.52
C ALA A 5 -12.25 -37.20 13.29
N LYS A 6 -11.53 -37.82 12.33
CA LYS A 6 -10.17 -37.42 11.96
C LYS A 6 -10.16 -36.12 11.12
N ARG A 7 -11.17 -35.93 10.25
CA ARG A 7 -11.37 -34.68 9.48
C ARG A 7 -11.78 -33.50 10.37
N ASP A 8 -12.59 -33.75 11.40
CA ASP A 8 -13.02 -32.72 12.36
C ASP A 8 -11.87 -32.20 13.25
N SER A 9 -10.69 -32.82 13.17
CA SER A 9 -9.53 -32.51 14.01
C SER A 9 -8.39 -31.81 13.26
N VAL A 10 -8.58 -31.50 11.98
CA VAL A 10 -7.60 -30.79 11.15
C VAL A 10 -7.61 -29.31 11.48
N ILE A 11 -6.46 -28.78 11.90
CA ILE A 11 -6.28 -27.34 12.18
C ILE A 11 -5.60 -26.72 10.96
N ILE A 12 -6.28 -25.75 10.33
CA ILE A 12 -5.69 -24.93 9.26
C ILE A 12 -4.90 -23.79 9.89
N GLU A 13 -3.58 -23.84 9.75
CA GLU A 13 -2.67 -22.79 10.20
C GLU A 13 -2.14 -21.98 9.01
N HIS A 14 -1.93 -20.68 9.22
CA HIS A 14 -1.22 -19.79 8.27
C HIS A 14 0.16 -19.43 8.81
N PRO A 15 1.14 -20.36 8.80
CA PRO A 15 2.41 -20.21 9.53
C PRO A 15 3.20 -18.97 9.12
N ASN A 16 3.03 -18.49 7.87
CA ASN A 16 3.70 -17.29 7.40
C ASN A 16 3.18 -16.01 8.06
N ARG A 17 1.93 -15.97 8.54
CA ARG A 17 1.35 -14.81 9.22
C ARG A 17 1.91 -14.62 10.63
N ASP A 18 2.37 -15.70 11.26
CA ASP A 18 2.92 -15.65 12.62
C ASP A 18 4.36 -15.19 12.70
N LYS A 19 5.10 -15.31 11.60
CA LYS A 19 6.50 -14.85 11.50
C LYS A 19 6.60 -13.35 11.80
N ALA A 20 7.53 -12.99 12.68
CA ALA A 20 7.83 -11.60 13.02
C ALA A 20 8.14 -10.76 11.77
N ALA A 21 8.89 -11.31 10.82
CA ALA A 21 9.20 -10.63 9.55
C ALA A 21 7.95 -10.30 8.72
N SER A 22 6.93 -11.16 8.71
CA SER A 22 5.69 -10.93 7.96
C SER A 22 4.81 -9.89 8.64
N LYS A 23 4.71 -9.94 9.98
CA LYS A 23 4.03 -8.90 10.77
C LYS A 23 4.67 -7.53 10.59
N ALA A 24 6.01 -7.47 10.61
CA ALA A 24 6.76 -6.25 10.33
C ALA A 24 6.51 -5.73 8.92
N THR A 25 6.59 -6.60 7.90
CA THR A 25 6.34 -6.21 6.49
C THR A 25 4.92 -5.67 6.30
N LYS A 26 3.92 -6.34 6.88
CA LYS A 26 2.53 -5.88 6.89
C LYS A 26 2.41 -4.49 7.51
N ALA A 27 2.99 -4.27 8.70
CA ALA A 27 2.95 -2.98 9.37
C ALA A 27 3.61 -1.88 8.53
N THR A 28 4.77 -2.17 7.92
CA THR A 28 5.46 -1.22 7.03
C THR A 28 4.62 -0.87 5.80
N VAL A 29 4.00 -1.84 5.13
CA VAL A 29 3.13 -1.58 3.97
C VAL A 29 1.93 -0.71 4.36
N ILE A 30 1.29 -1.00 5.50
CA ILE A 30 0.17 -0.19 6.01
C ILE A 30 0.65 1.24 6.28
N LEU A 31 1.78 1.42 6.97
CA LEU A 31 2.33 2.74 7.25
C LEU A 31 2.62 3.52 5.97
N LEU A 32 3.21 2.88 4.95
CA LEU A 32 3.53 3.51 3.67
C LEU A 32 2.27 3.89 2.88
N LEU A 33 1.21 3.07 2.91
CA LEU A 33 -0.08 3.41 2.30
C LEU A 33 -0.73 4.62 2.98
N LEU A 34 -0.73 4.65 4.32
CA LEU A 34 -1.28 5.77 5.09
C LEU A 34 -0.45 7.04 4.92
N ALA A 35 0.88 6.94 4.92
CA ALA A 35 1.76 8.07 4.66
C ALA A 35 1.55 8.62 3.25
N SER A 36 1.38 7.75 2.26
CA SER A 36 1.07 8.16 0.89
C SER A 36 -0.28 8.87 0.80
N ALA A 37 -1.33 8.32 1.42
CA ALA A 37 -2.65 8.94 1.45
C ALA A 37 -2.63 10.29 2.16
N GLY A 38 -1.87 10.41 3.26
CA GLY A 38 -1.68 11.66 4.00
C GLY A 38 -0.94 12.71 3.17
N LEU A 39 0.18 12.35 2.55
CA LEU A 39 0.95 13.25 1.69
C LEU A 39 0.12 13.76 0.52
N VAL A 40 -0.54 12.84 -0.21
CA VAL A 40 -1.42 13.21 -1.32
C VAL A 40 -2.57 14.08 -0.82
N GLY A 41 -3.17 13.76 0.34
CA GLY A 41 -4.23 14.58 0.94
C GLY A 41 -3.80 16.01 1.27
N VAL A 42 -2.61 16.20 1.85
CA VAL A 42 -2.08 17.54 2.12
C VAL A 42 -1.82 18.30 0.82
N ILE A 43 -1.28 17.63 -0.20
CA ILE A 43 -1.07 18.23 -1.53
C ILE A 43 -2.41 18.59 -2.18
N THR A 44 -3.43 17.73 -2.09
CA THR A 44 -4.76 17.98 -2.66
C THR A 44 -5.42 19.20 -2.04
N VAL A 45 -5.41 19.28 -0.70
CA VAL A 45 -6.04 20.39 0.03
C VAL A 45 -5.25 21.67 -0.15
N GLY A 46 -3.92 21.61 -0.04
CA GLY A 46 -3.06 22.79 -0.18
C GLY A 46 -2.99 23.32 -1.61
N GLY A 47 -3.10 22.45 -2.62
CA GLY A 47 -3.05 22.81 -4.03
C GLY A 47 -4.42 23.01 -4.68
N TRP A 48 -5.51 23.00 -3.91
CA TRP A 48 -6.88 22.83 -4.42
C TRP A 48 -7.22 23.70 -5.64
N ASP A 49 -6.97 25.00 -5.55
CA ASP A 49 -7.29 25.97 -6.61
C ASP A 49 -6.36 25.87 -7.81
N ALA A 50 -5.18 25.29 -7.64
CA ALA A 50 -4.15 25.13 -8.67
C ALA A 50 -4.21 23.78 -9.42
N LEU A 51 -5.01 22.81 -8.94
CA LEU A 51 -4.99 21.42 -9.41
C LEU A 51 -5.78 21.14 -10.70
N GLN A 52 -6.50 22.12 -11.26
CA GLN A 52 -7.13 22.07 -12.60
C GLN A 52 -7.81 20.73 -12.98
N GLY A 53 -8.62 20.16 -12.09
CA GLY A 53 -9.38 18.91 -12.34
C GLY A 53 -8.73 17.65 -11.76
N ALA A 54 -7.44 17.70 -11.40
CA ALA A 54 -6.73 16.59 -10.77
C ALA A 54 -7.24 16.24 -9.36
N GLN A 55 -8.05 17.11 -8.73
CA GLN A 55 -8.58 16.88 -7.38
C GLN A 55 -9.34 15.55 -7.30
N SER A 56 -10.19 15.27 -8.29
CA SER A 56 -10.99 14.04 -8.34
C SER A 56 -10.13 12.77 -8.36
N VAL A 57 -9.06 12.78 -9.17
CA VAL A 57 -8.10 11.69 -9.29
C VAL A 57 -7.35 11.49 -7.98
N GLN A 58 -6.88 12.57 -7.34
CA GLN A 58 -6.18 12.49 -6.06
C GLN A 58 -7.07 11.97 -4.94
N ILE A 59 -8.33 12.44 -4.85
CA ILE A 59 -9.31 11.94 -3.88
C ILE A 59 -9.56 10.43 -4.08
N ALA A 60 -9.68 9.97 -5.33
CA ALA A 60 -9.82 8.55 -5.62
C ALA A 60 -8.59 7.75 -5.16
N TYR A 61 -7.38 8.23 -5.43
CA TYR A 61 -6.14 7.60 -4.96
C TYR A 61 -6.07 7.51 -3.44
N ILE A 62 -6.43 8.58 -2.73
CA ILE A 62 -6.47 8.60 -1.26
C ILE A 62 -7.42 7.52 -0.76
N ALA A 63 -8.67 7.50 -1.26
CA ALA A 63 -9.66 6.52 -0.85
C ALA A 63 -9.20 5.07 -1.13
N ILE A 64 -8.66 4.83 -2.32
CA ILE A 64 -8.13 3.51 -2.71
C ILE A 64 -6.99 3.10 -1.78
N TYR A 65 -6.05 4.00 -1.46
CA TYR A 65 -4.92 3.68 -0.58
C TYR A 65 -5.37 3.35 0.85
N LEU A 66 -6.39 4.05 1.37
CA LEU A 66 -6.99 3.73 2.67
C LEU A 66 -7.68 2.37 2.67
N VAL A 67 -8.44 2.05 1.61
CA VAL A 67 -9.10 0.74 1.44
C VAL A 67 -8.06 -0.37 1.33
N MET A 68 -6.98 -0.16 0.57
CA MET A 68 -5.89 -1.13 0.49
C MET A 68 -5.21 -1.34 1.85
N ALA A 69 -4.99 -0.28 2.63
CA ALA A 69 -4.42 -0.39 3.97
C ALA A 69 -5.29 -1.26 4.87
N TYR A 70 -6.61 -1.11 4.79
CA TYR A 70 -7.56 -2.00 5.47
C TYR A 70 -7.42 -3.45 5.00
N TYR A 71 -7.38 -3.72 3.69
CA TYR A 71 -7.23 -5.09 3.19
C TYR A 71 -5.90 -5.75 3.58
N VAL A 72 -4.80 -4.99 3.58
CA VAL A 72 -3.51 -5.47 4.09
C VAL A 72 -3.61 -5.78 5.59
N SER A 73 -4.34 -4.97 6.36
CA SER A 73 -4.56 -5.18 7.79
C SER A 73 -5.27 -6.50 8.12
N ILE A 74 -6.06 -7.04 7.19
CA ILE A 74 -6.72 -8.34 7.33
C ILE A 74 -6.01 -9.47 6.56
N TRP A 75 -4.70 -9.31 6.29
CA TRP A 75 -3.84 -10.31 5.63
C TRP A 75 -4.22 -10.67 4.19
N ASN A 76 -4.91 -9.77 3.47
CA ASN A 76 -5.21 -9.99 2.06
C ASN A 76 -3.93 -9.84 1.22
N ARG A 77 -3.37 -10.95 0.73
CA ARG A 77 -2.17 -10.94 -0.12
C ARG A 77 -2.44 -10.37 -1.51
N GLY A 78 -3.64 -10.55 -2.05
CA GLY A 78 -3.99 -10.17 -3.41
C GLY A 78 -3.87 -8.66 -3.68
N ILE A 79 -4.01 -7.84 -2.63
CA ILE A 79 -3.91 -6.39 -2.75
C ILE A 79 -2.47 -5.87 -2.88
N LEU A 80 -1.46 -6.65 -2.45
CA LEU A 80 -0.05 -6.22 -2.48
C LEU A 80 0.47 -5.90 -3.89
N PRO A 81 0.30 -6.77 -4.92
CA PRO A 81 0.72 -6.43 -6.28
C PRO A 81 -0.08 -5.27 -6.87
N VAL A 82 -1.36 -5.12 -6.50
CA VAL A 82 -2.19 -3.97 -6.92
C VAL A 82 -1.67 -2.66 -6.31
N ALA A 83 -1.32 -2.69 -5.02
CA ALA A 83 -0.71 -1.55 -4.34
C ALA A 83 0.62 -1.15 -4.99
N ALA A 84 1.46 -2.12 -5.36
CA ALA A 84 2.71 -1.85 -6.07
C ALA A 84 2.46 -1.20 -7.45
N ALA A 85 1.50 -1.71 -8.23
CA ALA A 85 1.16 -1.15 -9.54
C ALA A 85 0.64 0.30 -9.43
N LEU A 86 -0.27 0.57 -8.51
CA LEU A 86 -0.78 1.93 -8.28
C LEU A 86 0.31 2.88 -7.75
N ALA A 87 1.21 2.38 -6.90
CA ALA A 87 2.35 3.14 -6.41
C ALA A 87 3.32 3.54 -7.54
N ILE A 88 3.52 2.68 -8.55
CA ILE A 88 4.30 3.03 -9.74
C ILE A 88 3.65 4.20 -10.48
N ILE A 89 2.33 4.16 -10.70
CA ILE A 89 1.62 5.24 -11.40
C ILE A 89 1.71 6.55 -10.60
N MET A 90 1.48 6.50 -9.29
CA MET A 90 1.59 7.68 -8.41
C MET A 90 3.01 8.24 -8.36
N LEU A 91 4.03 7.37 -8.38
CA LEU A 91 5.44 7.76 -8.44
C LEU A 91 5.70 8.56 -9.72
N ILE A 92 5.20 8.09 -10.86
CA ILE A 92 5.36 8.78 -12.15
C ILE A 92 4.65 10.15 -12.11
N PHE A 93 3.42 10.21 -11.60
CA PHE A 93 2.69 11.48 -11.45
C PHE A 93 3.46 12.47 -10.56
N ALA A 94 3.98 12.01 -9.43
CA ALA A 94 4.79 12.85 -8.54
C ALA A 94 6.07 13.35 -9.23
N ALA A 95 6.77 12.48 -9.95
CA ALA A 95 8.00 12.84 -10.66
C ALA A 95 7.77 13.90 -11.75
N VAL A 96 6.64 13.82 -12.47
CA VAL A 96 6.27 14.80 -13.49
C VAL A 96 5.73 16.10 -12.87
N ALA A 97 4.97 16.02 -11.79
CA ALA A 97 4.34 17.19 -11.17
C ALA A 97 5.30 18.01 -10.29
N ALA A 98 6.33 17.41 -9.69
CA ALA A 98 7.22 18.11 -8.77
C ALA A 98 7.88 19.37 -9.37
N PRO A 99 8.48 19.34 -10.57
CA PRO A 99 9.06 20.55 -11.19
C PRO A 99 8.03 21.66 -11.42
N GLU A 100 6.79 21.30 -11.76
CA GLU A 100 5.71 22.24 -12.05
C GLU A 100 5.25 23.03 -10.81
N TRP A 101 5.42 22.47 -9.60
CA TRP A 101 5.19 23.21 -8.37
C TRP A 101 6.28 24.25 -8.13
N PHE A 102 7.55 23.91 -8.36
CA PHE A 102 8.64 24.88 -8.21
C PHE A 102 8.62 25.95 -9.32
N ALA A 103 8.06 25.64 -10.49
CA ALA A 103 7.94 26.60 -11.59
C ALA A 103 6.93 27.75 -11.32
N ARG A 104 6.07 27.60 -10.31
CA ARG A 104 4.99 28.54 -9.92
C ARG A 104 5.46 29.76 -9.13
N ASP A 105 6.75 29.87 -8.81
CA ASP A 105 7.35 31.08 -8.22
C ASP A 105 7.48 32.25 -9.23
N LYS A 106 6.55 32.32 -10.20
CA LYS A 106 6.53 33.29 -11.31
C LYS A 106 5.15 33.93 -11.39
N ASP A 107 5.10 35.16 -11.85
CA ASP A 107 3.85 35.87 -12.05
C ASP A 107 2.94 35.16 -13.07
N GLY A 108 1.62 35.23 -12.83
CA GLY A 108 0.60 34.70 -13.76
C GLY A 108 0.03 33.32 -13.41
N TYR A 109 0.49 32.68 -12.32
CA TYR A 109 -0.12 31.47 -11.78
C TYR A 109 -1.20 31.78 -10.75
N THR A 110 -2.19 30.88 -10.61
CA THR A 110 -3.13 30.89 -9.50
C THR A 110 -2.41 30.44 -8.23
N ASP A 111 -2.46 31.27 -7.19
CA ASP A 111 -1.85 30.96 -5.91
C ASP A 111 -2.59 29.80 -5.20
N PRO A 112 -1.88 28.73 -4.84
CA PRO A 112 -2.43 27.67 -4.00
C PRO A 112 -2.57 28.13 -2.54
N ALA A 113 -3.37 27.39 -1.76
CA ALA A 113 -3.58 27.66 -0.34
C ALA A 113 -2.31 27.44 0.51
N LEU A 114 -1.43 26.52 0.10
CA LEU A 114 -0.10 26.33 0.69
C LEU A 114 0.99 26.80 -0.27
N PRO A 115 2.14 27.28 0.22
CA PRO A 115 3.24 27.72 -0.64
C PRO A 115 3.61 26.67 -1.69
N ALA A 116 3.77 27.11 -2.94
CA ALA A 116 4.05 26.20 -4.05
C ALA A 116 5.35 25.40 -3.85
N GLU A 117 6.38 26.02 -3.24
CA GLU A 117 7.63 25.34 -2.88
C GLU A 117 7.39 24.20 -1.87
N LEU A 118 6.53 24.42 -0.86
CA LEU A 118 6.16 23.38 0.10
C LEU A 118 5.41 22.24 -0.59
N LEU A 119 4.47 22.55 -1.48
CA LEU A 119 3.76 21.54 -2.28
C LEU A 119 4.70 20.76 -3.19
N GLY A 120 5.69 21.43 -3.79
CA GLY A 120 6.75 20.82 -4.58
C GLY A 120 7.60 19.85 -3.75
N MET A 121 8.06 20.27 -2.58
CA MET A 121 8.82 19.43 -1.65
C MET A 121 8.01 18.20 -1.21
N LEU A 122 6.74 18.37 -0.83
CA LEU A 122 5.86 17.25 -0.45
C LEU A 122 5.68 16.29 -1.63
N THR A 123 5.52 16.80 -2.84
CA THR A 123 5.42 15.99 -4.06
C THR A 123 6.72 15.21 -4.32
N VAL A 124 7.89 15.81 -4.09
CA VAL A 124 9.18 15.11 -4.16
C VAL A 124 9.26 13.98 -3.12
N ILE A 125 8.77 14.18 -1.90
CA ILE A 125 8.74 13.16 -0.84
C ILE A 125 7.84 11.97 -1.22
N VAL A 126 6.79 12.18 -2.00
CA VAL A 126 5.93 11.09 -2.50
C VAL A 126 6.75 10.06 -3.29
N ILE A 127 7.77 10.48 -4.04
CA ILE A 127 8.61 9.60 -4.89
C ILE A 127 9.31 8.49 -4.07
N PRO A 128 10.17 8.78 -3.06
CA PRO A 128 10.80 7.75 -2.26
C PRO A 128 9.77 6.94 -1.45
N VAL A 129 8.67 7.54 -1.00
CA VAL A 129 7.60 6.81 -0.31
C VAL A 129 6.95 5.76 -1.23
N GLN A 130 6.66 6.11 -2.49
CA GLN A 130 6.14 5.14 -3.46
C GLN A 130 7.18 4.05 -3.79
N ALA A 131 8.45 4.41 -3.95
CA ALA A 131 9.52 3.43 -4.20
C ALA A 131 9.63 2.41 -3.06
N LEU A 132 9.57 2.87 -1.81
CA LEU A 132 9.52 2.00 -0.63
C LEU A 132 8.25 1.15 -0.61
N LEU A 133 7.09 1.73 -0.91
CA LEU A 133 5.83 0.99 -0.95
C LEU A 133 5.90 -0.16 -1.96
N ILE A 134 6.43 0.09 -3.17
CA ILE A 134 6.64 -0.94 -4.19
C ILE A 134 7.53 -2.06 -3.65
N ALA A 135 8.70 -1.72 -3.10
CA ALA A 135 9.66 -2.70 -2.62
C ALA A 135 9.08 -3.59 -1.49
N PHE A 136 8.42 -2.98 -0.50
CA PHE A 136 7.83 -3.71 0.63
C PHE A 136 6.57 -4.49 0.25
N ALA A 137 5.76 -3.99 -0.69
CA ALA A 137 4.61 -4.73 -1.21
C ALA A 137 5.05 -5.99 -1.95
N MET A 138 6.07 -5.88 -2.81
CA MET A 138 6.64 -7.04 -3.52
C MET A 138 7.29 -8.04 -2.56
N ARG A 139 8.00 -7.55 -1.53
CA ARG A 139 8.52 -8.40 -0.45
C ARG A 139 7.41 -9.14 0.29
N GLY A 140 6.34 -8.45 0.67
CA GLY A 140 5.18 -9.05 1.33
C GLY A 140 4.50 -10.09 0.45
N PHE A 141 4.39 -9.83 -0.85
CA PHE A 141 3.80 -10.76 -1.79
C PHE A 141 4.61 -12.07 -1.90
N ALA A 142 5.94 -11.97 -1.89
CA ALA A 142 6.86 -13.10 -1.90
C ALA A 142 6.86 -13.91 -0.59
N GLN A 143 6.34 -13.37 0.52
CA GLN A 143 6.24 -14.09 1.81
C GLN A 143 5.10 -15.13 1.86
N GLY A 144 4.22 -15.18 0.86
CA GLY A 144 3.19 -16.23 0.76
C GLY A 144 2.23 -16.26 1.95
N TRP A 145 1.59 -15.13 2.28
CA TRP A 145 0.63 -15.04 3.40
C TRP A 145 -0.65 -15.90 3.23
N ASN A 146 -0.87 -16.45 2.04
CA ASN A 146 -1.97 -17.37 1.73
C ASN A 146 -1.60 -18.85 1.91
N VAL A 147 -0.35 -19.17 2.24
CA VAL A 147 0.06 -20.56 2.44
C VAL A 147 -0.64 -21.08 3.69
N GLU A 148 -1.40 -22.15 3.49
CA GLU A 148 -2.15 -22.88 4.50
C GLU A 148 -1.46 -24.22 4.73
N VAL A 149 -1.36 -24.62 6.00
CA VAL A 149 -0.81 -25.90 6.40
C VAL A 149 -1.84 -26.59 7.29
N GLU A 150 -2.21 -27.81 6.88
CA GLU A 150 -3.06 -28.69 7.68
C GLU A 150 -2.19 -29.42 8.71
N ARG A 151 -2.47 -29.20 10.00
CA ARG A 151 -1.92 -30.04 11.08
C ARG A 151 -2.98 -31.00 11.60
N TYR A 152 -2.62 -32.27 11.67
CA TYR A 152 -3.40 -33.29 12.34
C TYR A 152 -3.04 -33.34 13.85
N PRO A 153 -3.94 -33.84 14.72
CA PRO A 153 -3.70 -33.89 16.16
C PRO A 153 -2.49 -34.72 16.60
N ASP A 154 -2.05 -35.64 15.73
CA ASP A 154 -0.86 -36.46 15.92
C ASP A 154 0.46 -35.71 15.58
N GLY A 155 0.36 -34.43 15.23
CA GLY A 155 1.50 -33.59 14.85
C GLY A 155 2.02 -33.83 13.44
N SER A 156 1.40 -34.75 12.67
CA SER A 156 1.72 -34.95 11.27
C SER A 156 1.22 -33.81 10.40
N VAL A 157 1.95 -33.53 9.33
CA VAL A 157 1.62 -32.51 8.33
C VAL A 157 1.45 -33.25 7.01
N HIS A 158 0.32 -33.09 6.32
CA HIS A 158 0.24 -33.59 4.95
C HIS A 158 1.19 -32.74 4.10
N ALA A 159 2.20 -33.38 3.49
CA ALA A 159 2.97 -32.74 2.44
C ALA A 159 1.99 -32.34 1.32
N PRO A 160 2.12 -31.14 0.73
CA PRO A 160 1.25 -30.74 -0.36
C PRO A 160 1.32 -31.78 -1.48
N ALA A 161 0.17 -32.21 -1.99
CA ALA A 161 0.11 -33.00 -3.20
C ALA A 161 0.80 -32.22 -4.32
N THR A 162 1.88 -32.78 -4.86
CA THR A 162 2.69 -32.22 -5.95
C THR A 162 1.90 -32.06 -7.24
#